data_AF-A0A5C3LN01-F1
#
_entry.id   AF-A0A5C3LN01-F1
#
_cell.length_a   1.000
_cell.length_b   1.000
_cell.length_c   1.000
_cell.angle_alpha   90.00
_cell.angle_beta   90.00
_cell.angle_gamma   90.00
#
_symmetry.space_group_name_H-M   'P 1'
#
loop_
_entity.id
_entity.type
_entity.pdbx_description
1 polymer ?
#
loop_
_entity_poly.entity_id
_entity_poly.type
_entity_poly.pdbx_seq_one_letter_code
_entity_poly.pdbx_strand_id
1 'polypeptide(L)'
;MVISRGLIRETRPYYFASVAGPRPRDKSSLEYVARCEELFYIALENFHRCQILGVVLNEDFAKLFLGLADGIAPHLEGLKLESDYEFPTHLINKLIEKLSSFKNLRRLTWSLKPPWSNLSEASSALIKGPWSQLTHIELLCHISFECCLEILSQSQQAVHIDINFISENSLCPVRNIIVLPTVKHLGLGSESDVGDVLRHLSLPALRLLQIFNRKLYPSTRDYQSFGEFLTRSKCPLEELIFTDIHYREHHIVGYLQIPQLILIPVVTFSAEELSEERIFDLTKESENSALILSRLRVHDGLVTVAASKS
;
A
#
# COMPACT_ATOMS: atom_id res chain seq x y z
N MET A 1 -2.08 -17.71 -2.70
CA MET A 1 -3.25 -17.39 -1.87
C MET A 1 -2.78 -16.45 -0.78
N VAL A 2 -2.92 -15.14 -0.96
CA VAL A 2 -2.44 -14.13 0.01
C VAL A 2 -3.60 -13.80 0.94
N ILE A 3 -3.47 -14.15 2.21
CA ILE A 3 -4.43 -13.80 3.26
C ILE A 3 -3.99 -12.44 3.80
N SER A 4 -4.55 -11.35 3.29
CA SER A 4 -4.42 -10.04 3.93
C SER A 4 -5.39 -9.97 5.10
N ARG A 5 -4.87 -10.12 6.33
CA ARG A 5 -5.62 -9.83 7.56
C ARG A 5 -5.62 -8.31 7.78
N GLY A 6 -6.64 -7.64 7.25
CA GLY A 6 -6.94 -6.25 7.63
C GLY A 6 -7.47 -6.19 9.05
N LEU A 7 -6.60 -5.82 10.01
CA LEU A 7 -6.97 -5.56 11.39
C LEU A 7 -7.55 -4.14 11.50
N ILE A 8 -8.85 -3.97 11.24
CA ILE A 8 -9.57 -2.75 11.62
C ILE A 8 -10.32 -3.05 12.92
N ARG A 9 -9.73 -2.67 14.05
CA ARG A 9 -10.42 -2.59 15.35
C ARG A 9 -11.00 -1.18 15.48
N GLU A 10 -12.26 -0.97 15.13
CA GLU A 10 -12.98 0.27 15.46
C GLU A 10 -14.34 -0.01 16.13
N THR A 11 -14.61 0.76 17.19
CA THR A 11 -15.67 0.56 18.20
C THR A 11 -16.95 1.35 17.92
N ARG A 12 -17.27 1.63 16.65
CA ARG A 12 -18.57 2.24 16.25
C ARG A 12 -19.26 1.37 15.21
N PRO A 13 -20.59 1.24 15.24
CA PRO A 13 -21.32 0.56 14.18
C PRO A 13 -21.29 1.44 12.91
N TYR A 14 -20.37 1.13 12.00
CA TYR A 14 -20.32 1.74 10.68
C TYR A 14 -21.34 1.05 9.77
N TYR A 15 -22.11 1.83 9.01
CA TYR A 15 -22.89 1.29 7.90
C TYR A 15 -21.91 1.02 6.74
N PHE A 16 -21.56 -0.25 6.58
CA PHE A 16 -20.71 -0.74 5.50
C PHE A 16 -21.60 -1.36 4.42
N ALA A 17 -21.55 -0.81 3.22
CA ALA A 17 -22.15 -1.41 2.04
C ALA A 17 -21.04 -1.90 1.11
N SER A 18 -21.04 -3.19 0.78
CA SER A 18 -20.17 -3.76 -0.24
C SER A 18 -21.03 -4.37 -1.33
N VAL A 19 -20.85 -3.87 -2.54
CA VAL A 19 -21.49 -4.40 -3.75
C VAL A 19 -20.39 -4.85 -4.68
N ALA A 20 -20.36 -6.16 -4.96
CA ALA A 20 -19.45 -6.72 -5.94
C ALA A 20 -20.20 -6.89 -7.27
N GLY A 21 -19.65 -6.39 -8.36
CA GLY A 21 -20.09 -6.74 -9.70
C GLY A 21 -19.78 -8.19 -10.06
N PRO A 22 -20.42 -8.70 -11.13
CA PRO A 22 -20.17 -10.05 -11.63
C PRO A 22 -18.70 -10.25 -12.02
N ARG A 23 -18.12 -11.38 -11.59
CA ARG A 23 -16.79 -11.80 -12.04
C ARG A 23 -16.91 -12.55 -13.37
N PRO A 24 -16.30 -12.08 -14.47
CA PRO A 24 -16.53 -12.65 -15.80
C PRO A 24 -16.02 -14.09 -16.00
N ARG A 25 -15.26 -14.67 -15.07
CA ARG A 25 -14.84 -16.07 -15.14
C ARG A 25 -15.95 -17.07 -14.76
N ASP A 26 -17.01 -16.60 -14.10
CA ASP A 26 -18.17 -17.40 -13.74
C ASP A 26 -19.38 -16.87 -14.54
N LYS A 27 -19.50 -17.27 -15.80
CA LYS A 27 -20.68 -17.01 -16.64
C LYS A 27 -21.93 -17.80 -16.18
N SER A 28 -21.97 -18.26 -14.94
CA SER A 28 -22.87 -19.33 -14.51
C SER A 28 -24.25 -18.88 -14.02
N SER A 29 -24.60 -17.59 -13.98
CA SER A 29 -26.01 -17.18 -14.10
C SER A 29 -26.20 -15.69 -14.42
N LEU A 30 -27.06 -15.39 -15.39
CA LEU A 30 -27.66 -14.06 -15.58
C LEU A 30 -28.33 -13.55 -14.29
N GLU A 31 -28.83 -14.46 -13.45
CA GLU A 31 -29.42 -14.15 -12.15
C GLU A 31 -28.41 -13.50 -11.19
N TYR A 32 -27.14 -13.90 -11.19
CA TYR A 32 -26.12 -13.27 -10.34
C TYR A 32 -25.85 -11.82 -10.76
N VAL A 33 -25.77 -11.55 -12.08
CA VAL A 33 -25.59 -10.19 -12.62
C VAL A 33 -26.77 -9.29 -12.23
N ALA A 34 -28.00 -9.76 -12.44
CA ALA A 34 -29.20 -9.00 -12.12
C ALA A 34 -29.31 -8.69 -10.61
N ARG A 35 -28.93 -9.64 -9.74
CA ARG A 35 -28.89 -9.41 -8.29
C ARG A 35 -27.85 -8.37 -7.88
N CYS A 36 -26.68 -8.35 -8.53
CA CYS A 36 -25.66 -7.34 -8.26
C CYS A 36 -26.13 -5.94 -8.65
N GLU A 37 -26.84 -5.80 -9.78
CA GLU A 37 -27.43 -4.53 -10.21
C GLU A 37 -28.50 -4.04 -9.23
N GLU A 38 -29.44 -4.91 -8.83
CA GLU A 38 -30.50 -4.56 -7.87
C GLU A 38 -29.91 -4.10 -6.53
N LEU A 39 -28.94 -4.85 -5.99
CA LEU A 39 -28.25 -4.45 -4.76
C LEU A 39 -27.50 -3.13 -4.92
N PHE A 40 -26.94 -2.87 -6.09
CA PHE A 40 -26.30 -1.58 -6.39
C PHE A 40 -27.32 -0.45 -6.37
N TYR A 41 -28.48 -0.60 -7.01
CA TYR A 41 -29.54 0.42 -6.97
C TYR A 41 -30.02 0.69 -5.54
N ILE A 42 -30.26 -0.36 -4.75
CA ILE A 42 -30.65 -0.20 -3.33
C ILE A 42 -29.55 0.54 -2.54
N ALA A 43 -28.28 0.24 -2.81
CA ALA A 43 -27.16 0.96 -2.20
C ALA A 43 -27.11 2.42 -2.65
N LEU A 44 -27.43 2.72 -3.91
CA LEU A 44 -27.51 4.08 -4.45
C LEU A 44 -28.69 4.87 -3.86
N GLU A 45 -29.85 4.24 -3.66
CA GLU A 45 -31.00 4.88 -3.00
C GLU A 45 -30.67 5.27 -1.54
N ASN A 46 -29.81 4.49 -0.88
CA ASN A 46 -29.37 4.71 0.49
C ASN A 46 -28.00 5.40 0.59
N PHE A 47 -27.48 5.91 -0.53
CA PHE A 47 -26.11 6.44 -0.62
C PHE A 47 -25.87 7.61 0.32
N HIS A 48 -26.90 8.42 0.55
CA HIS A 48 -26.87 9.55 1.47
C HIS A 48 -26.57 9.16 2.92
N ARG A 49 -26.80 7.89 3.31
CA ARG A 49 -26.53 7.36 4.67
C ARG A 49 -25.23 6.56 4.74
N CYS A 50 -24.62 6.28 3.59
CA CYS A 50 -23.45 5.42 3.51
C CYS A 50 -22.21 6.17 3.99
N GLN A 51 -21.48 5.58 4.94
CA GLN A 51 -20.19 6.11 5.40
C GLN A 51 -19.04 5.45 4.65
N ILE A 52 -19.13 4.14 4.39
CA ILE A 52 -18.10 3.40 3.67
C ILE A 52 -18.77 2.58 2.56
N LEU A 53 -18.33 2.82 1.33
CA LEU A 53 -18.81 2.12 0.15
C LEU A 53 -17.68 1.31 -0.47
N GLY A 54 -17.89 0.01 -0.67
CA GLY A 54 -17.07 -0.84 -1.53
C GLY A 54 -17.79 -1.19 -2.83
N VAL A 55 -17.15 -0.92 -3.97
CA VAL A 55 -17.67 -1.25 -5.30
C VAL A 55 -16.62 -2.00 -6.09
N VAL A 56 -16.98 -3.16 -6.62
CA VAL A 56 -16.22 -3.80 -7.70
C VAL A 56 -16.74 -3.24 -9.02
N LEU A 57 -15.96 -2.35 -9.63
CA LEU A 57 -16.28 -1.61 -10.83
C LEU A 57 -16.33 -2.52 -12.06
N ASN A 58 -17.45 -2.40 -12.77
CA ASN A 58 -17.55 -2.66 -14.20
C ASN A 58 -17.78 -1.35 -14.96
N GLU A 59 -17.78 -1.38 -16.30
CA GLU A 59 -18.02 -0.15 -17.07
C GLU A 59 -19.38 0.47 -16.74
N ASP A 60 -20.40 -0.34 -16.53
CA ASP A 60 -21.78 0.13 -16.29
C ASP A 60 -21.92 0.76 -14.90
N PHE A 61 -21.38 0.12 -13.87
CA PHE A 61 -21.31 0.61 -12.50
C PHE A 61 -20.45 1.87 -12.39
N ALA A 62 -19.37 1.97 -13.17
CA ALA A 62 -18.63 3.22 -13.23
C ALA A 62 -19.43 4.33 -13.90
N LYS A 63 -20.15 4.06 -14.99
CA LYS A 63 -21.06 5.06 -15.60
C LYS A 63 -22.15 5.50 -14.62
N LEU A 64 -22.75 4.55 -13.89
CA LEU A 64 -23.72 4.86 -12.84
C LEU A 64 -23.11 5.70 -11.72
N PHE A 65 -21.93 5.31 -11.23
CA PHE A 65 -21.20 6.03 -10.19
C PHE A 65 -20.83 7.46 -10.63
N LEU A 66 -20.41 7.63 -11.88
CA LEU A 66 -20.11 8.93 -12.49
C LEU A 66 -21.38 9.79 -12.67
N GLY A 67 -22.53 9.16 -12.90
CA GLY A 67 -23.83 9.83 -13.03
C GLY A 67 -24.45 10.28 -11.72
N LEU A 68 -23.88 9.91 -10.57
CA LEU A 68 -24.36 10.36 -9.26
C LEU A 68 -24.29 11.89 -9.15
N ALA A 69 -25.34 12.52 -8.63
CA ALA A 69 -25.33 13.96 -8.38
C ALA A 69 -24.26 14.33 -7.34
N ASP A 70 -23.66 15.50 -7.49
CA ASP A 70 -22.72 16.01 -6.47
C ASP A 70 -23.44 16.23 -5.14
N GLY A 71 -22.80 15.87 -4.03
CA GLY A 71 -23.38 16.01 -2.69
C GLY A 71 -24.43 14.96 -2.31
N ILE A 72 -24.75 13.99 -3.17
CA ILE A 72 -25.69 12.90 -2.83
C ILE A 72 -25.20 11.99 -1.69
N ALA A 73 -23.90 12.00 -1.41
CA ALA A 73 -23.24 11.30 -0.30
C ALA A 73 -22.58 12.29 0.66
N PRO A 74 -23.34 13.05 1.46
CA PRO A 74 -22.77 13.98 2.40
C PRO A 74 -22.01 13.27 3.53
N HIS A 75 -22.28 11.99 3.79
CA HIS A 75 -21.67 11.23 4.89
C HIS A 75 -20.61 10.22 4.44
N LEU A 76 -20.28 10.16 3.14
CA LEU A 76 -19.31 9.19 2.63
C LEU A 76 -17.89 9.60 3.04
N GLU A 77 -17.31 8.80 3.93
CA GLU A 77 -15.97 8.96 4.48
C GLU A 77 -14.97 7.96 3.88
N GLY A 78 -15.43 6.79 3.43
CA GLY A 78 -14.59 5.75 2.86
C GLY A 78 -15.10 5.23 1.53
N LEU A 79 -14.20 5.08 0.57
CA LEU A 79 -14.51 4.50 -0.72
C LEU A 79 -13.48 3.45 -1.08
N LYS A 80 -13.96 2.28 -1.48
CA LYS A 80 -13.15 1.17 -1.96
C LYS A 80 -13.60 0.82 -3.37
N LEU A 81 -12.72 1.04 -4.34
CA LEU A 81 -12.95 0.78 -5.75
C LEU A 81 -12.01 -0.33 -6.20
N GLU A 82 -12.58 -1.45 -6.65
CA GLU A 82 -11.82 -2.58 -7.19
C GLU A 82 -12.22 -2.80 -8.65
N SER A 83 -11.29 -3.13 -9.55
CA SER A 83 -11.60 -3.67 -10.87
C SER A 83 -10.89 -5.00 -11.07
N ASP A 84 -11.63 -6.01 -11.51
CA ASP A 84 -11.11 -7.36 -11.76
C ASP A 84 -10.54 -7.53 -13.18
N TYR A 85 -10.56 -6.48 -14.00
CA TYR A 85 -10.21 -6.51 -15.41
C TYR A 85 -9.73 -5.16 -15.93
N GLU A 86 -9.27 -5.17 -17.18
CA GLU A 86 -8.82 -3.99 -17.90
C GLU A 86 -9.91 -2.93 -17.94
N PHE A 87 -9.62 -1.78 -17.35
CA PHE A 87 -10.58 -0.73 -17.14
C PHE A 87 -10.26 0.45 -18.05
N PRO A 88 -11.21 0.99 -18.83
CA PRO A 88 -10.92 2.05 -19.80
C PRO A 88 -10.30 3.30 -19.14
N THR A 89 -9.16 3.77 -19.64
CA THR A 89 -8.42 4.92 -19.08
C THR A 89 -9.28 6.17 -18.93
N HIS A 90 -10.14 6.46 -19.92
CA HIS A 90 -11.02 7.63 -19.87
C HIS A 90 -12.04 7.56 -18.72
N LEU A 91 -12.47 6.36 -18.30
CA LEU A 91 -13.33 6.18 -17.14
C LEU A 91 -12.54 6.34 -15.85
N ILE A 92 -11.30 5.83 -15.77
CA ILE A 92 -10.40 6.06 -14.63
C ILE A 92 -10.27 7.56 -14.37
N ASN A 93 -9.97 8.33 -15.41
CA ASN A 93 -9.76 9.78 -15.29
C ASN A 93 -11.01 10.48 -14.73
N LYS A 94 -12.18 10.17 -15.28
CA LYS A 94 -13.47 10.71 -14.78
C LYS A 94 -13.76 10.27 -13.36
N LEU A 95 -13.44 9.04 -12.98
CA LEU A 95 -13.66 8.53 -11.63
C LEU A 95 -12.78 9.28 -10.62
N ILE A 96 -11.50 9.50 -10.94
CA ILE A 96 -10.59 10.28 -10.10
C ILE A 96 -11.09 11.73 -9.94
N GLU A 97 -11.55 12.37 -11.02
CA GLU A 97 -12.19 13.68 -10.94
C GLU A 97 -13.43 13.65 -10.04
N LYS A 98 -14.26 12.60 -10.16
CA LYS A 98 -15.46 12.42 -9.34
C LYS A 98 -15.14 12.28 -7.85
N LEU A 99 -13.99 11.70 -7.47
CA LEU A 99 -13.60 11.57 -6.06
C LEU A 99 -13.57 12.92 -5.34
N SER A 100 -13.20 13.99 -6.04
CA SER A 100 -13.15 15.37 -5.50
C SER A 100 -14.53 15.98 -5.20
N SER A 101 -15.62 15.36 -5.68
CA SER A 101 -16.99 15.74 -5.34
C SER A 101 -17.39 15.31 -3.92
N PHE A 102 -16.73 14.28 -3.37
CA PHE A 102 -17.00 13.77 -2.02
C PHE A 102 -16.16 14.52 -0.98
N LYS A 103 -16.71 15.62 -0.44
CA LYS A 103 -16.00 16.54 0.47
C LYS A 103 -15.59 15.94 1.81
N ASN A 104 -16.27 14.86 2.22
CA ASN A 104 -15.97 14.16 3.47
C ASN A 104 -15.16 12.88 3.26
N LEU A 105 -14.71 12.59 2.04
CA LEU A 105 -13.92 11.40 1.75
C LEU A 105 -12.55 11.51 2.46
N ARG A 106 -12.29 10.56 3.36
CA ARG A 106 -11.06 10.44 4.15
C ARG A 106 -10.31 9.14 3.90
N ARG A 107 -10.96 8.11 3.36
CA ARG A 107 -10.36 6.80 3.13
C ARG A 107 -10.58 6.38 1.68
N LEU A 108 -9.52 6.02 0.98
CA LEU A 108 -9.59 5.53 -0.38
C LEU A 108 -8.78 4.24 -0.52
N THR A 109 -9.44 3.18 -0.95
CA THR A 109 -8.80 1.98 -1.48
C THR A 109 -9.06 1.92 -2.97
N TRP A 110 -8.02 1.89 -3.79
CA TRP A 110 -8.10 1.85 -5.24
C TRP A 110 -7.30 0.66 -5.76
N SER A 111 -7.98 -0.36 -6.29
CA SER A 111 -7.37 -1.61 -6.72
C SER A 111 -7.70 -1.90 -8.18
N LEU A 112 -6.70 -1.91 -9.05
CA LEU A 112 -6.87 -2.26 -10.46
C LEU A 112 -6.01 -3.49 -10.78
N LYS A 113 -6.67 -4.59 -11.14
CA LYS A 113 -5.97 -5.82 -11.52
C LYS A 113 -5.33 -5.72 -12.91
N PRO A 114 -4.26 -6.49 -13.17
CA PRO A 114 -3.64 -6.55 -14.50
C PRO A 114 -4.64 -7.01 -15.59
N PRO A 115 -4.38 -6.67 -16.87
CA PRO A 115 -3.14 -6.10 -17.41
C PRO A 115 -2.99 -4.58 -17.18
N TRP A 116 -1.78 -4.13 -16.89
CA TRP A 116 -1.45 -2.74 -16.54
C TRP A 116 -1.07 -1.86 -17.73
N SER A 117 -1.22 -2.35 -18.96
CA SER A 117 -0.73 -1.71 -20.19
C SER A 117 -1.23 -0.27 -20.39
N ASN A 118 -2.40 0.07 -19.87
CA ASN A 118 -3.05 1.37 -20.11
C ASN A 118 -2.81 2.39 -18.99
N LEU A 119 -2.06 2.03 -17.94
CA LEU A 119 -1.90 2.87 -16.74
C LEU A 119 -0.88 4.00 -16.89
N SER A 120 -0.02 3.97 -17.91
CA SER A 120 0.92 5.08 -18.18
C SER A 120 0.16 6.39 -18.42
N GLU A 121 -0.92 6.37 -19.20
CA GLU A 121 -1.78 7.53 -19.44
C GLU A 121 -2.62 7.91 -18.20
N ALA A 122 -3.13 6.91 -17.48
CA ALA A 122 -3.94 7.11 -16.27
C ALA A 122 -3.16 7.77 -15.12
N SER A 123 -1.82 7.62 -15.12
CA SER A 123 -0.94 8.18 -14.08
C SER A 123 -1.11 9.70 -13.95
N SER A 124 -1.34 10.40 -15.06
CA SER A 124 -1.56 11.85 -15.06
C SER A 124 -2.86 12.28 -14.36
N ALA A 125 -3.90 11.43 -14.41
CA ALA A 125 -5.16 11.71 -13.74
C ALA A 125 -5.09 11.37 -12.26
N LEU A 126 -4.38 10.30 -11.88
CA LEU A 126 -4.16 9.95 -10.48
C LEU A 126 -3.54 11.11 -9.71
N ILE A 127 -2.57 11.83 -10.27
CA ILE A 127 -1.95 13.01 -9.65
C ILE A 127 -2.97 14.11 -9.29
N LYS A 128 -4.11 14.18 -9.99
CA LYS A 128 -5.18 15.17 -9.76
C LYS A 128 -6.21 14.70 -8.72
N GLY A 129 -6.01 13.54 -8.13
CA GLY A 129 -6.88 13.00 -7.09
C GLY A 129 -6.91 13.88 -5.83
N PRO A 130 -7.93 13.73 -4.98
CA PRO A 130 -8.10 14.56 -3.79
C PRO A 130 -7.22 14.08 -2.61
N TRP A 131 -5.93 13.84 -2.84
CA TRP A 131 -5.02 13.22 -1.85
C TRP A 131 -4.87 14.04 -0.57
N SER A 132 -4.92 15.35 -0.67
CA SER A 132 -4.75 16.27 0.46
C SER A 132 -5.83 16.20 1.52
N GLN A 133 -7.03 15.68 1.21
CA GLN A 133 -8.10 15.47 2.19
C GLN A 133 -8.13 14.04 2.76
N LEU A 134 -7.34 13.11 2.21
CA LEU A 134 -7.33 11.72 2.62
C LEU A 134 -6.44 11.49 3.84
N THR A 135 -6.87 10.56 4.68
CA THR A 135 -6.18 10.10 5.90
C THR A 135 -5.70 8.66 5.77
N HIS A 136 -6.39 7.85 4.95
CA HIS A 136 -6.06 6.46 4.67
C HIS A 136 -6.06 6.26 3.15
N ILE A 137 -4.92 5.86 2.60
CA ILE A 137 -4.71 5.70 1.17
C ILE A 137 -4.18 4.28 0.94
N GLU A 138 -4.89 3.49 0.14
CA GLU A 138 -4.46 2.16 -0.29
C GLU A 138 -4.53 2.10 -1.82
N LEU A 139 -3.38 2.07 -2.49
CA LEU A 139 -3.26 1.96 -3.94
C LEU A 139 -2.71 0.59 -4.31
N LEU A 140 -3.55 -0.25 -4.89
CA LEU A 140 -3.23 -1.58 -5.42
C LEU A 140 -3.31 -1.53 -6.95
N CYS A 141 -2.53 -0.64 -7.55
CA CYS A 141 -2.47 -0.44 -9.01
C CYS A 141 -1.05 -0.03 -9.42
N HIS A 142 -0.68 -0.33 -10.67
CA HIS A 142 0.63 0.03 -11.18
C HIS A 142 0.73 1.55 -11.39
N ILE A 143 1.67 2.20 -10.71
CA ILE A 143 1.91 3.66 -10.82
C ILE A 143 3.39 3.93 -11.07
N SER A 144 3.70 5.02 -11.78
CA SER A 144 5.09 5.42 -11.95
C SER A 144 5.72 5.90 -10.65
N PHE A 145 7.04 5.82 -10.56
CA PHE A 145 7.81 6.36 -9.44
C PHE A 145 7.48 7.84 -9.18
N GLU A 146 7.45 8.66 -10.23
CA GLU A 146 7.15 10.09 -10.15
C GLU A 146 5.71 10.35 -9.70
N CYS A 147 4.75 9.57 -10.21
CA CYS A 147 3.36 9.61 -9.78
C CYS A 147 3.24 9.29 -8.28
N CYS A 148 3.96 8.27 -7.80
CA CYS A 148 4.01 7.92 -6.38
C CYS A 148 4.51 9.11 -5.53
N LEU A 149 5.65 9.71 -5.89
CA LEU A 149 6.19 10.87 -5.16
C LEU A 149 5.24 12.06 -5.17
N GLU A 150 4.55 12.31 -6.27
CA GLU A 150 3.59 13.40 -6.40
C GLU A 150 2.34 13.17 -5.53
N ILE A 151 1.81 11.94 -5.50
CA ILE A 151 0.70 11.57 -4.59
C ILE A 151 1.14 11.74 -3.13
N LEU A 152 2.34 11.28 -2.79
CA LEU A 152 2.89 11.41 -1.44
C LEU A 152 3.05 12.88 -1.05
N SER A 153 3.55 13.75 -1.95
CA SER A 153 3.75 15.17 -1.66
C SER A 153 2.45 15.89 -1.27
N GLN A 154 1.33 15.47 -1.85
CA GLN A 154 0.00 16.01 -1.59
C GLN A 154 -0.67 15.42 -0.33
N SER A 155 -0.18 14.31 0.20
CA SER A 155 -0.83 13.50 1.25
C SER A 155 -0.50 13.95 2.68
N GLN A 156 -0.52 15.25 2.96
CA GLN A 156 -0.05 15.83 4.24
C GLN A 156 -0.91 15.45 5.46
N GLN A 157 -2.16 15.04 5.25
CA GLN A 157 -3.08 14.60 6.31
C GLN A 157 -3.10 13.08 6.49
N ALA A 158 -2.34 12.34 5.67
CA ALA A 158 -2.36 10.89 5.68
C ALA A 158 -1.75 10.33 6.98
N VAL A 159 -2.46 9.39 7.58
CA VAL A 159 -2.00 8.61 8.75
C VAL A 159 -1.59 7.21 8.32
N HIS A 160 -2.23 6.69 7.27
CA HIS A 160 -1.99 5.38 6.71
C HIS A 160 -1.84 5.51 5.20
N ILE A 161 -0.74 5.01 4.66
CA ILE A 161 -0.49 4.91 3.23
C ILE A 161 0.01 3.51 2.92
N ASP A 162 -0.61 2.84 1.96
CA ASP A 162 -0.14 1.58 1.39
C ASP A 162 -0.19 1.71 -0.13
N ILE A 163 0.97 1.71 -0.80
CA ILE A 163 1.08 1.86 -2.25
C ILE A 163 1.86 0.66 -2.76
N ASN A 164 1.21 -0.18 -3.56
CA ASN A 164 1.82 -1.34 -4.18
C ASN A 164 1.99 -1.13 -5.69
N PHE A 165 2.90 -1.90 -6.30
CA PHE A 165 3.18 -1.89 -7.73
C PHE A 165 3.77 -0.57 -8.27
N ILE A 166 4.70 0.02 -7.51
CA ILE A 166 5.47 1.17 -7.98
C ILE A 166 6.48 0.70 -9.04
N SER A 167 6.38 1.23 -10.25
CA SER A 167 7.27 0.91 -11.36
C SER A 167 8.69 1.38 -11.11
N GLU A 168 9.65 0.85 -11.88
CA GLU A 168 11.05 1.24 -11.76
C GLU A 168 11.26 2.74 -12.04
N ASN A 169 12.22 3.34 -11.32
CA ASN A 169 12.58 4.75 -11.41
C ASN A 169 13.32 5.07 -12.73
N SER A 170 12.90 6.15 -13.39
CA SER A 170 13.62 6.72 -14.52
C SER A 170 14.69 7.74 -14.06
N LEU A 171 15.81 7.28 -13.47
CA LEU A 171 17.00 8.09 -13.11
C LEU A 171 16.68 9.52 -12.58
N CYS A 172 15.64 9.68 -11.76
CA CYS A 172 15.18 11.01 -11.40
C CYS A 172 16.11 11.59 -10.33
N PRO A 173 16.75 12.76 -10.56
CA PRO A 173 17.61 13.37 -9.55
C PRO A 173 16.79 13.72 -8.31
N VAL A 174 17.36 13.50 -7.12
CA VAL A 174 16.71 13.84 -5.84
C VAL A 174 16.49 15.34 -5.76
N ARG A 175 15.25 15.80 -6.04
CA ARG A 175 14.95 17.24 -6.09
C ARG A 175 14.38 17.81 -4.80
N ASN A 176 13.60 17.04 -4.02
CA ASN A 176 13.02 17.51 -2.76
C ASN A 176 12.77 16.35 -1.78
N ILE A 177 12.89 16.65 -0.48
CA ILE A 177 12.44 15.76 0.60
C ILE A 177 10.96 16.07 0.90
N ILE A 178 10.12 15.06 0.75
CA ILE A 178 8.72 15.05 1.12
C ILE A 178 8.63 14.71 2.61
N VAL A 179 8.11 15.64 3.40
CA VAL A 179 7.85 15.43 4.83
C VAL A 179 6.39 15.05 5.00
N LEU A 180 6.10 13.92 5.64
CA LEU A 180 4.73 13.53 6.01
C LEU A 180 4.64 13.37 7.53
N PRO A 181 4.26 14.44 8.25
CA PRO A 181 4.44 14.50 9.71
C PRO A 181 3.44 13.63 10.49
N THR A 182 2.37 13.17 9.84
CA THR A 182 1.24 12.47 10.45
C THR A 182 1.19 10.98 10.12
N VAL A 183 1.97 10.53 9.14
CA VAL A 183 1.99 9.13 8.69
C VAL A 183 2.55 8.24 9.78
N LYS A 184 1.72 7.31 10.25
CA LYS A 184 2.06 6.29 11.25
C LYS A 184 2.29 4.93 10.62
N HIS A 185 1.62 4.64 9.50
CA HIS A 185 1.78 3.42 8.73
C HIS A 185 2.13 3.76 7.28
N LEU A 186 3.23 3.19 6.80
CA LEU A 186 3.62 3.23 5.40
C LEU A 186 3.89 1.81 4.88
N GLY A 187 3.13 1.38 3.88
CA GLY A 187 3.38 0.22 3.05
C GLY A 187 3.85 0.64 1.65
N LEU A 188 4.96 0.08 1.19
CA LEU A 188 5.51 0.32 -0.14
C LEU A 188 5.81 -0.99 -0.85
N GLY A 189 5.12 -1.23 -1.96
CA GLY A 189 5.36 -2.32 -2.88
C GLY A 189 5.97 -1.81 -4.19
N SER A 190 7.19 -2.22 -4.54
CA SER A 190 7.86 -1.75 -5.76
C SER A 190 8.41 -2.91 -6.61
N GLU A 191 8.44 -2.69 -7.91
CA GLU A 191 9.16 -3.52 -8.88
C GLU A 191 10.67 -3.24 -8.83
N SER A 192 11.09 -2.06 -8.35
CA SER A 192 12.48 -1.70 -8.07
C SER A 192 12.82 -1.75 -6.58
N ASP A 193 13.99 -1.23 -6.20
CA ASP A 193 14.36 -1.09 -4.80
C ASP A 193 13.57 0.04 -4.14
N VAL A 194 12.86 -0.26 -3.05
CA VAL A 194 12.07 0.74 -2.31
C VAL A 194 12.95 1.85 -1.70
N GLY A 195 14.26 1.62 -1.54
CA GLY A 195 15.22 2.63 -1.12
C GLY A 195 15.16 3.90 -1.97
N ASP A 196 14.90 3.77 -3.29
CA ASP A 196 14.74 4.91 -4.19
C ASP A 196 13.61 5.84 -3.73
N VAL A 197 12.46 5.30 -3.33
CA VAL A 197 11.34 6.10 -2.81
C VAL A 197 11.71 6.69 -1.45
N LEU A 198 12.29 5.87 -0.57
CA LEU A 198 12.63 6.26 0.79
C LEU A 198 13.65 7.41 0.85
N ARG A 199 14.56 7.56 -0.13
CA ARG A 199 15.47 8.72 -0.23
C ARG A 199 14.73 10.07 -0.23
N HIS A 200 13.50 10.09 -0.73
CA HIS A 200 12.70 11.30 -0.82
C HIS A 200 11.81 11.54 0.40
N LEU A 201 11.74 10.63 1.37
CA LEU A 201 10.77 10.73 2.47
C LEU A 201 11.40 11.12 3.81
N SER A 202 10.65 11.86 4.61
CA SER A 202 10.90 12.08 6.04
C SER A 202 9.60 11.90 6.81
N LEU A 203 9.54 10.90 7.68
CA LEU A 203 8.30 10.40 8.30
C LEU A 203 8.41 10.37 9.83
N PRO A 204 8.43 11.52 10.52
CA PRO A 204 8.77 11.60 11.95
C PRO A 204 7.79 10.89 12.89
N ALA A 205 6.55 10.62 12.45
CA ALA A 205 5.55 9.91 13.25
C ALA A 205 5.41 8.42 12.91
N LEU A 206 6.27 7.88 12.03
CA LEU A 206 6.15 6.52 11.54
C LEU A 206 6.34 5.49 12.67
N ARG A 207 5.43 4.52 12.73
CA ARG A 207 5.42 3.42 13.70
C ARG A 207 5.49 2.05 13.05
N LEU A 208 4.89 1.91 11.88
CA LEU A 208 4.91 0.68 11.08
C LEU A 208 5.41 1.01 9.67
N LEU A 209 6.46 0.32 9.23
CA LEU A 209 6.96 0.36 7.86
C LEU A 209 6.88 -1.05 7.26
N GLN A 210 6.16 -1.18 6.15
CA GLN A 210 6.08 -2.41 5.38
C GLN A 210 6.71 -2.19 4.01
N ILE A 211 7.66 -3.03 3.66
CA ILE A 211 8.38 -2.99 2.39
C ILE A 211 8.13 -4.31 1.69
N PHE A 212 7.67 -4.20 0.44
CA PHE A 212 7.30 -5.34 -0.36
C PHE A 212 7.99 -5.28 -1.73
N ASN A 213 9.05 -6.05 -1.89
CA ASN A 213 9.83 -6.04 -3.13
C ASN A 213 9.35 -7.17 -4.05
N ARG A 214 8.92 -6.85 -5.28
CA ARG A 214 8.53 -7.84 -6.31
C ARG A 214 9.56 -8.03 -7.41
N LYS A 215 10.78 -7.55 -7.19
CA LYS A 215 11.76 -7.39 -8.26
C LYS A 215 12.08 -8.73 -8.94
N LEU A 216 11.85 -8.81 -10.25
CA LEU A 216 12.11 -10.03 -11.03
C LEU A 216 13.61 -10.38 -11.15
N TYR A 217 14.50 -9.44 -10.86
CA TYR A 217 15.94 -9.60 -11.05
C TYR A 217 16.73 -9.28 -9.77
N PRO A 218 17.83 -9.99 -9.51
CA PRO A 218 18.71 -9.72 -8.39
C PRO A 218 19.45 -8.40 -8.61
N SER A 219 18.89 -7.28 -8.17
CA SER A 219 19.64 -6.03 -8.07
C SER A 219 20.27 -5.90 -6.70
N THR A 220 21.33 -5.10 -6.64
CA THR A 220 21.87 -4.58 -5.39
C THR A 220 20.77 -3.85 -4.63
N ARG A 221 20.60 -4.21 -3.35
CA ARG A 221 19.74 -3.49 -2.41
C ARG A 221 20.43 -2.23 -1.93
N ASP A 222 19.70 -1.14 -1.80
CA ASP A 222 20.27 0.10 -1.28
C ASP A 222 20.04 0.24 0.23
N TYR A 223 20.88 -0.48 0.98
CA TYR A 223 20.89 -0.40 2.44
C TYR A 223 21.23 1.00 2.95
N GLN A 224 22.06 1.75 2.21
CA GLN A 224 22.49 3.09 2.60
C GLN A 224 21.29 4.04 2.63
N SER A 225 20.49 4.05 1.56
CA SER A 225 19.29 4.90 1.47
C SER A 225 18.28 4.60 2.56
N PHE A 226 18.14 3.33 2.93
CA PHE A 226 17.28 2.93 4.04
C PHE A 226 17.81 3.46 5.39
N GLY A 227 19.12 3.32 5.67
CA GLY A 227 19.75 3.87 6.87
C GLY A 227 19.68 5.40 6.95
N GLU A 228 19.87 6.09 5.83
CA GLU A 228 19.70 7.54 5.71
C GLU A 228 18.24 7.96 5.97
N PHE A 229 17.27 7.20 5.45
CA PHE A 229 15.85 7.42 5.72
C PHE A 229 15.52 7.32 7.21
N LEU A 230 16.00 6.29 7.91
CA LEU A 230 15.79 6.15 9.36
C LEU A 230 16.43 7.29 10.13
N THR A 231 17.66 7.68 9.75
CA THR A 231 18.41 8.78 10.37
C THR A 231 17.71 10.13 10.17
N ARG A 232 17.20 10.38 8.96
CA ARG A 232 16.50 11.62 8.60
C ARG A 232 15.13 11.71 9.26
N SER A 233 14.36 10.61 9.26
CA SER A 233 13.00 10.59 9.79
C SER A 233 12.98 10.64 11.32
N LYS A 234 14.00 10.09 12.00
CA LYS A 234 14.06 10.00 13.48
C LYS A 234 12.75 9.47 14.10
N CYS A 235 12.11 8.54 13.40
CA CYS A 235 10.78 8.05 13.74
C CYS A 235 10.83 7.02 14.87
N PRO A 236 9.79 6.94 15.72
CA PRO A 236 9.68 5.93 16.78
C PRO A 236 9.14 4.62 16.21
N LEU A 237 9.89 4.02 15.27
CA LEU A 237 9.44 2.83 14.56
C LEU A 237 9.27 1.65 15.53
N GLU A 238 8.06 1.11 15.61
CA GLU A 238 7.67 0.01 16.50
C GLU A 238 7.83 -1.33 15.78
N GLU A 239 7.52 -1.35 14.48
CA GLU A 239 7.53 -2.55 13.65
C GLU A 239 8.01 -2.25 12.22
N LEU A 240 8.87 -3.13 11.72
CA LEU A 240 9.40 -3.11 10.36
C LEU A 240 9.20 -4.49 9.73
N ILE A 241 8.54 -4.53 8.58
CA ILE A 241 8.25 -5.76 7.86
C ILE A 241 8.84 -5.66 6.47
N PHE A 242 9.75 -6.57 6.14
CA PHE A 242 10.24 -6.78 4.80
C PHE A 242 9.63 -8.06 4.24
N THR A 243 9.04 -7.97 3.07
CA THR A 243 8.53 -9.12 2.32
C THR A 243 9.10 -9.09 0.93
N ASP A 244 9.85 -10.12 0.58
CA ASP A 244 10.49 -10.23 -0.72
C ASP A 244 10.64 -11.70 -1.06
N ILE A 245 9.98 -12.12 -2.13
CA ILE A 245 10.00 -13.51 -2.58
C ILE A 245 11.39 -13.92 -3.08
N HIS A 246 12.28 -12.96 -3.34
CA HIS A 246 13.63 -13.18 -3.83
C HIS A 246 14.72 -12.78 -2.83
N TYR A 247 14.38 -12.58 -1.54
CA TYR A 247 15.42 -12.39 -0.54
C TYR A 247 16.34 -13.60 -0.47
N ARG A 248 17.63 -13.28 -0.41
CA ARG A 248 18.69 -14.21 -0.05
C ARG A 248 19.23 -13.79 1.30
N GLU A 249 19.87 -14.70 2.01
CA GLU A 249 20.29 -14.50 3.39
C GLU A 249 21.26 -13.31 3.52
N HIS A 250 22.15 -13.11 2.54
CA HIS A 250 23.06 -11.96 2.53
C HIS A 250 22.35 -10.60 2.42
N HIS A 251 21.15 -10.55 1.83
CA HIS A 251 20.35 -9.32 1.81
C HIS A 251 19.82 -8.98 3.21
N ILE A 252 19.34 -10.00 3.94
CA ILE A 252 18.88 -9.84 5.32
C ILE A 252 20.03 -9.35 6.20
N VAL A 253 21.21 -9.95 6.06
CA VAL A 253 22.42 -9.56 6.80
C VAL A 253 22.80 -8.11 6.50
N GLY A 254 22.73 -7.68 5.24
CA GLY A 254 22.97 -6.29 4.85
C GLY A 254 22.05 -5.30 5.57
N TYR A 255 20.76 -5.62 5.73
CA TYR A 255 19.86 -4.82 6.55
C TYR A 255 20.24 -4.87 8.03
N LEU A 256 20.48 -6.05 8.60
CA LEU A 256 20.82 -6.22 10.02
C LEU A 256 22.10 -5.50 10.45
N GLN A 257 22.99 -5.16 9.52
CA GLN A 257 24.16 -4.33 9.77
C GLN A 257 23.83 -2.84 9.99
N ILE A 258 22.62 -2.38 9.66
CA ILE A 258 22.18 -0.99 9.86
C ILE A 258 21.95 -0.76 11.37
N PRO A 259 22.73 0.11 12.04
CA PRO A 259 22.69 0.25 13.51
C PRO A 259 21.30 0.60 14.06
N GLN A 260 20.53 1.40 13.31
CA GLN A 260 19.20 1.84 13.71
C GLN A 260 18.18 0.70 13.76
N LEU A 261 18.35 -0.37 12.98
CA LEU A 261 17.42 -1.51 12.99
C LEU A 261 17.40 -2.24 14.33
N ILE A 262 18.54 -2.25 15.02
CA ILE A 262 18.69 -2.87 16.33
C ILE A 262 17.79 -2.16 17.36
N LEU A 263 17.49 -0.88 17.17
CA LEU A 263 16.62 -0.13 18.09
C LEU A 263 15.14 -0.40 17.86
N ILE A 264 14.76 -0.99 16.73
CA ILE A 264 13.36 -1.28 16.39
C ILE A 264 12.92 -2.51 17.19
N PRO A 265 11.79 -2.46 17.92
CA PRO A 265 11.31 -3.58 18.72
C PRO A 265 11.08 -4.86 17.92
N VAL A 266 10.46 -4.75 16.73
CA VAL A 266 10.13 -5.89 15.87
C VAL A 266 10.60 -5.63 14.45
N VAL A 267 11.50 -6.48 13.95
CA VAL A 267 11.88 -6.52 12.54
C VAL A 267 11.57 -7.91 12.00
N THR A 268 10.77 -8.00 10.94
CA THR A 268 10.39 -9.27 10.32
C THR A 268 10.82 -9.28 8.86
N PHE A 269 11.46 -10.37 8.45
CA PHE A 269 11.79 -10.67 7.06
C PHE A 269 10.98 -11.90 6.65
N SER A 270 10.26 -11.80 5.53
CA SER A 270 9.53 -12.88 4.90
C SER A 270 10.12 -13.17 3.54
N ALA A 271 10.55 -14.42 3.30
CA ALA A 271 11.04 -14.91 2.01
C ALA A 271 10.66 -16.38 1.80
N GLU A 272 10.73 -16.88 0.56
CA GLU A 272 10.31 -18.25 0.25
C GLU A 272 11.28 -19.31 0.76
N GLU A 273 12.59 -19.02 0.78
CA GLU A 273 13.64 -19.99 1.11
C GLU A 273 14.67 -19.36 2.05
N LEU A 274 14.47 -19.46 3.37
CA LEU A 274 15.44 -19.01 4.36
C LEU A 274 16.00 -20.20 5.14
N SER A 275 17.31 -20.42 5.04
CA SER A 275 18.02 -21.36 5.91
C SER A 275 18.42 -20.64 7.20
N GLU A 276 17.87 -21.12 8.33
CA GLU A 276 18.22 -20.62 9.67
C GLU A 276 19.74 -20.69 9.90
N GLU A 277 20.35 -21.85 9.66
CA GLU A 277 21.80 -22.08 9.84
C GLU A 277 22.64 -21.04 9.09
N ARG A 278 22.27 -20.73 7.84
CA ARG A 278 23.01 -19.78 7.02
C ARG A 278 22.86 -18.34 7.51
N ILE A 279 21.68 -17.95 7.99
CA ILE A 279 21.49 -16.62 8.61
C ILE A 279 22.32 -16.52 9.89
N PHE A 280 22.33 -17.57 10.72
CA PHE A 280 23.16 -17.62 11.92
C PHE A 280 24.64 -17.45 11.59
N ASP A 281 25.15 -18.19 10.61
CA ASP A 281 26.55 -18.11 10.22
C ASP A 281 26.95 -16.74 9.65
N LEU A 282 26.13 -16.18 8.76
CA LEU A 282 26.39 -14.85 8.21
C LEU A 282 26.29 -13.74 9.27
N THR A 283 25.45 -13.94 10.29
CA THR A 283 25.30 -12.95 11.37
C THR A 283 26.48 -12.96 12.33
N LYS A 284 27.19 -14.09 12.49
CA LYS A 284 28.38 -14.20 13.37
C LYS A 284 29.50 -13.24 12.97
N GLU A 285 29.60 -12.91 11.69
CA GLU A 285 30.61 -11.99 11.16
C GLU A 285 30.29 -10.51 11.44
N SER A 286 29.09 -10.20 11.94
CA SER A 286 28.68 -8.82 12.25
C SER A 286 29.23 -8.34 13.60
N GLU A 287 29.60 -7.05 13.66
CA GLU A 287 29.95 -6.35 14.92
C GLU A 287 28.84 -6.44 15.98
N ASN A 288 27.58 -6.53 15.55
CA ASN A 288 26.41 -6.62 16.42
C ASN A 288 25.88 -8.04 16.59
N SER A 289 26.67 -9.06 16.22
CA SER A 289 26.27 -10.47 16.19
C SER A 289 25.60 -10.94 17.47
N ALA A 290 26.21 -10.71 18.64
CA ALA A 290 25.66 -11.16 19.92
C ALA A 290 24.24 -10.62 20.19
N LEU A 291 23.99 -9.35 19.87
CA LEU A 291 22.71 -8.72 20.09
C LEU A 291 21.66 -9.20 19.09
N ILE A 292 22.02 -9.28 17.80
CA ILE A 292 21.13 -9.80 16.75
C ILE A 292 20.73 -11.24 17.06
N LEU A 293 21.71 -12.10 17.36
CA LEU A 293 21.50 -13.52 17.63
C LEU A 293 20.60 -13.75 18.87
N SER A 294 20.70 -12.90 19.90
CA SER A 294 19.83 -13.02 21.09
C SER A 294 18.34 -12.78 20.78
N ARG A 295 18.05 -12.00 19.74
CA ARG A 295 16.72 -11.55 19.32
C ARG A 295 16.15 -12.30 18.12
N LEU A 296 17.01 -12.97 17.37
CA LEU A 296 16.67 -13.71 16.16
C LEU A 296 15.77 -14.91 16.49
N ARG A 297 14.67 -15.04 15.76
CA ARG A 297 13.75 -16.17 15.79
C ARG A 297 13.42 -16.53 14.35
N VAL A 298 13.46 -17.81 14.02
CA VAL A 298 13.10 -18.31 12.68
C VAL A 298 11.93 -19.27 12.83
N HIS A 299 10.85 -19.04 12.08
CA HIS A 299 9.65 -19.89 12.12
C HIS A 299 8.91 -19.79 10.79
N ASP A 300 8.59 -20.93 10.17
CA ASP A 300 7.78 -21.01 8.93
C ASP A 300 8.21 -20.06 7.81
N GLY A 301 9.51 -19.96 7.53
CA GLY A 301 10.03 -19.06 6.48
C GLY A 301 10.01 -17.56 6.85
N LEU A 302 9.65 -17.23 8.09
CA LEU A 302 9.77 -15.90 8.66
C LEU A 302 10.99 -15.82 9.56
N VAL A 303 11.75 -14.74 9.41
CA VAL A 303 12.87 -14.40 10.28
C VAL A 303 12.49 -13.13 11.03
N THR A 304 12.34 -13.24 12.34
CA THR A 304 11.95 -12.13 13.20
C THR A 304 13.07 -11.81 14.18
N VAL A 305 13.45 -10.53 14.26
CA VAL A 305 14.32 -9.98 15.29
C VAL A 305 13.43 -9.17 16.24
N ALA A 306 13.09 -9.77 17.39
CA ALA A 306 12.19 -9.17 18.37
C ALA A 306 12.91 -8.87 19.69
N ALA A 307 12.55 -7.78 20.37
CA ALA A 307 13.01 -7.56 21.74
C ALA A 307 12.47 -8.67 22.66
N SER A 308 13.26 -9.15 23.62
CA SER A 308 12.77 -10.07 24.64
C SER A 308 11.68 -9.38 25.45
N LYS A 309 10.50 -10.00 25.56
CA LYS A 309 9.47 -9.56 26.50
C LYS A 309 10.06 -9.72 27.91
N SER A 310 10.40 -8.60 28.54
CA SER A 310 10.73 -8.54 29.96
C SER A 310 9.50 -8.76 30.81
#